data_AF-A0A9X3MPZ7-F1
#
_entry.id   AF-A0A9X3MPZ7-F1
#
_cell.length_a   1.000
_cell.length_b   1.000
_cell.length_c   1.000
_cell.angle_alpha   90.00
_cell.angle_beta   90.00
_cell.angle_gamma   90.00
#
_symmetry.space_group_name_H-M   'P 1'
#
loop_
_entity.id
_entity.type
_entity.pdbx_description
1 polymer ?
#
loop_
_entity_poly.entity_id
_entity_poly.type
_entity_poly.pdbx_seq_one_letter_code
_entity_poly.pdbx_strand_id
1 'polypeptide(L)'
;MNLVLAFEGWCSLRLPTDPDPSDEPRGISGYTFAFAGEPDLDRILNLQPRAGMHYRSHSPKLGVTVRRAARTDGHALPALKGAHVDLLGQPIIENRNWNLTLPGFEPIVPFHLRIDGPDAVLDRVAPLNSADPSQPLWQVSQTLLEEQGAQGMEYEPATVGDATGEWDPLATVTQRLATLQHDLERTHDAIARTALEGRIAELHYAVANPNDRRVLVRNFVERFGFDMTGQAVVEGVEGLDTTAPWRIDFWLGSWDPDLLCLYMKGALNVPYAD
;
A
#
# COMPACT_ATOMS: atom_id res chain seq x y z
N MET A 1 -10.57 22.03 -16.86
CA MET A 1 -9.70 22.56 -15.76
C MET A 1 -9.76 21.56 -14.63
N ASN A 2 -8.65 21.26 -13.94
CA ASN A 2 -8.65 20.13 -12.99
C ASN A 2 -8.06 20.51 -11.62
N LEU A 3 -8.51 19.83 -10.58
CA LEU A 3 -7.89 19.76 -9.27
C LEU A 3 -6.86 18.61 -9.26
N VAL A 4 -5.65 18.89 -8.79
CA VAL A 4 -4.58 17.89 -8.63
C VAL A 4 -4.21 17.78 -7.16
N LEU A 5 -4.36 16.57 -6.60
CA LEU A 5 -4.02 16.23 -5.23
C LEU A 5 -2.84 15.28 -5.23
N ALA A 6 -1.66 15.74 -4.81
CA ALA A 6 -0.50 14.88 -4.62
C ALA A 6 -0.48 14.36 -3.17
N PHE A 7 -0.31 13.06 -2.99
CA PHE A 7 -0.33 12.39 -1.69
C PHE A 7 0.83 11.42 -1.54
N GLU A 8 1.25 11.18 -0.29
CA GLU A 8 2.24 10.16 0.03
C GLU A 8 2.22 9.76 1.52
N GLY A 9 2.68 8.54 1.81
CA GLY A 9 2.90 8.07 3.17
C GLY A 9 3.11 6.56 3.28
N TRP A 10 3.39 6.11 4.51
CA TRP A 10 3.55 4.70 4.83
C TRP A 10 2.20 4.02 5.04
N CYS A 11 2.09 2.81 4.51
CA CYS A 11 0.94 1.91 4.57
C CYS A 11 1.36 0.62 5.26
N SER A 12 0.39 -0.17 5.73
CA SER A 12 0.62 -1.55 6.14
C SER A 12 -0.15 -2.51 5.24
N LEU A 13 0.47 -3.64 4.96
CA LEU A 13 -0.11 -4.73 4.20
C LEU A 13 0.40 -6.03 4.82
N ARG A 14 -0.48 -6.93 5.26
CA ARG A 14 -0.07 -8.22 5.84
C ARG A 14 -0.35 -9.32 4.81
N LEU A 15 0.60 -9.57 3.92
CA LEU A 15 0.43 -10.41 2.73
C LEU A 15 1.36 -11.65 2.79
N PRO A 16 0.87 -12.88 2.58
CA PRO A 16 1.75 -14.01 2.27
C PRO A 16 2.42 -13.79 0.91
N THR A 17 3.69 -14.18 0.80
CA THR A 17 4.49 -13.94 -0.41
C THR A 17 4.85 -15.25 -1.09
N ASP A 18 5.02 -15.19 -2.41
CA ASP A 18 5.35 -16.38 -3.21
C ASP A 18 6.55 -17.13 -2.60
N PRO A 19 6.46 -18.47 -2.49
CA PRO A 19 5.47 -19.34 -3.14
C PRO A 19 4.24 -19.71 -2.29
N ASP A 20 3.97 -18.99 -1.19
CA ASP A 20 2.81 -19.29 -0.36
C ASP A 20 1.49 -19.06 -1.10
N PRO A 21 0.46 -19.90 -0.87
CA PRO A 21 -0.91 -19.63 -1.33
C PRO A 21 -1.40 -18.27 -0.85
N SER A 22 -2.24 -17.60 -1.64
CA SER A 22 -2.72 -16.28 -1.26
C SER A 22 -3.63 -16.28 -0.01
N ASP A 23 -4.13 -17.44 0.41
CA ASP A 23 -4.91 -17.63 1.63
C ASP A 23 -4.10 -18.24 2.79
N GLU A 24 -2.77 -18.36 2.67
CA GLU A 24 -1.91 -18.85 3.74
C GLU A 24 -1.86 -17.85 4.92
N PRO A 25 -2.44 -18.19 6.09
CA PRO A 25 -2.65 -17.23 7.17
C PRO A 25 -1.37 -16.79 7.88
N ARG A 26 -0.29 -17.59 7.85
CA ARG A 26 0.90 -17.36 8.68
C ARG A 26 2.18 -17.14 7.90
N GLY A 27 2.19 -17.44 6.61
CA GLY A 27 3.41 -17.55 5.81
C GLY A 27 4.22 -18.79 6.21
N ILE A 28 4.72 -19.52 5.23
CA ILE A 28 5.44 -20.79 5.46
C ILE A 28 6.75 -20.80 4.69
N SER A 29 6.70 -20.44 3.41
CA SER A 29 7.80 -20.65 2.47
C SER A 29 8.25 -19.37 1.76
N GLY A 30 7.44 -18.32 1.81
CA GLY A 30 7.80 -17.00 1.30
C GLY A 30 8.83 -16.30 2.17
N TYR A 31 8.77 -14.98 2.17
CA TYR A 31 9.64 -14.12 2.97
C TYR A 31 8.87 -13.20 3.90
N THR A 32 7.58 -13.47 4.10
CA THR A 32 6.68 -12.74 4.98
C THR A 32 5.97 -13.74 5.88
N PHE A 33 5.87 -13.41 7.17
CA PHE A 33 5.34 -14.32 8.18
C PHE A 33 4.45 -13.56 9.15
N ALA A 34 3.52 -14.23 9.81
CA ALA A 34 2.90 -13.74 11.03
C ALA A 34 3.53 -14.47 12.23
N PHE A 35 4.21 -13.75 13.10
CA PHE A 35 4.92 -14.32 14.24
C PHE A 35 4.02 -14.52 15.48
N ALA A 36 4.58 -15.10 16.54
CA ALA A 36 3.83 -15.39 17.77
C ALA A 36 3.08 -14.16 18.31
N GLY A 37 1.80 -14.32 18.62
CA GLY A 37 0.95 -13.23 19.12
C GLY A 37 0.46 -12.24 18.06
N GLU A 38 0.92 -12.36 16.80
CA GLU A 38 0.41 -11.54 15.71
C GLU A 38 -0.88 -12.14 15.10
N PRO A 39 -1.79 -11.31 14.58
CA PRO A 39 -2.92 -11.80 13.78
C PRO A 39 -2.44 -12.39 12.45
N ASP A 40 -3.33 -13.13 11.79
CA ASP A 40 -3.06 -13.71 10.48
C ASP A 40 -2.80 -12.64 9.41
N LEU A 41 -2.20 -13.07 8.30
CA LEU A 41 -2.00 -12.26 7.11
C LEU A 41 -3.36 -12.12 6.40
N ASP A 42 -3.94 -10.93 6.47
CA ASP A 42 -5.29 -10.63 5.95
C ASP A 42 -5.28 -10.04 4.53
N ARG A 43 -4.09 -9.69 4.02
CA ARG A 43 -3.83 -9.01 2.73
C ARG A 43 -4.43 -7.61 2.62
N ILE A 44 -4.95 -7.05 3.71
CA ILE A 44 -5.62 -5.75 3.67
C ILE A 44 -4.57 -4.64 3.57
N LEU A 45 -4.69 -3.82 2.54
CA LEU A 45 -3.90 -2.60 2.36
C LEU A 45 -4.49 -1.48 3.22
N ASN A 46 -3.82 -1.17 4.33
CA ASN A 46 -4.23 -0.13 5.26
C ASN A 46 -3.41 1.13 5.02
N LEU A 47 -4.04 2.20 4.50
CA LEU A 47 -3.37 3.49 4.27
C LEU A 47 -3.36 4.36 5.54
N GLN A 48 -4.26 4.09 6.48
CA GLN A 48 -4.41 4.78 7.75
C GLN A 48 -4.29 3.80 8.92
N PRO A 49 -3.83 4.25 10.10
CA PRO A 49 -3.90 3.44 11.31
C PRO A 49 -5.36 3.19 11.71
N ARG A 50 -5.71 1.92 11.99
CA ARG A 50 -7.06 1.51 12.41
C ARG A 50 -7.03 0.88 13.81
N ALA A 51 -8.17 0.97 14.49
CA ALA A 51 -8.33 0.34 15.79
C ALA A 51 -8.14 -1.19 15.68
N GLY A 52 -7.37 -1.77 16.60
CA GLY A 52 -7.10 -3.21 16.62
C GLY A 52 -6.01 -3.69 15.65
N MET A 53 -5.42 -2.80 14.84
CA MET A 53 -4.26 -3.18 14.01
C MET A 53 -3.05 -3.54 14.87
N HIS A 54 -2.33 -4.57 14.44
CA HIS A 54 -1.05 -4.95 15.02
C HIS A 54 0.10 -4.26 14.26
N TYR A 55 0.99 -3.62 15.01
CA TYR A 55 2.21 -3.01 14.47
C TYR A 55 3.44 -3.67 15.10
N ARG A 56 4.41 -4.02 14.28
CA ARG A 56 5.69 -4.52 14.77
C ARG A 56 6.48 -3.38 15.41
N SER A 57 7.34 -3.75 16.37
CA SER A 57 8.28 -2.78 16.90
C SER A 57 9.10 -2.19 15.76
N HIS A 58 9.27 -0.86 15.84
CA HIS A 58 10.01 -0.06 14.88
C HIS A 58 9.39 0.08 13.47
N SER A 59 8.12 -0.23 13.30
CA SER A 59 7.35 0.16 12.11
C SER A 59 7.37 1.69 11.92
N PRO A 60 7.39 2.19 10.67
CA PRO A 60 7.22 3.61 10.41
C PRO A 60 5.84 4.09 10.85
N LYS A 61 5.69 5.40 11.04
CA LYS A 61 4.37 5.99 11.30
C LYS A 61 3.51 5.86 10.04
N LEU A 62 2.43 5.07 10.12
CA LEU A 62 1.47 4.96 9.03
C LEU A 62 0.65 6.24 8.84
N GLY A 63 0.13 6.39 7.62
CA GLY A 63 -0.76 7.47 7.22
C GLY A 63 -0.37 8.07 5.89
N VAL A 64 -1.17 7.83 4.86
CA VAL A 64 -1.08 8.54 3.57
C VAL A 64 -1.85 9.84 3.66
N THR A 65 -1.21 10.97 3.35
CA THR A 65 -1.87 12.27 3.39
C THR A 65 -1.61 13.09 2.13
N VAL A 66 -2.54 13.98 1.81
CA VAL A 66 -2.39 14.95 0.74
C VAL A 66 -1.29 15.96 1.11
N ARG A 67 -0.21 16.01 0.35
CA ARG A 67 0.89 16.95 0.51
C ARG A 67 0.65 18.27 -0.22
N ARG A 68 -0.02 18.19 -1.37
CA ARG A 68 -0.35 19.35 -2.21
C ARG A 68 -1.74 19.19 -2.80
N ALA A 69 -2.53 20.26 -2.75
CA ALA A 69 -3.81 20.36 -3.42
C ALA A 69 -3.87 21.68 -4.20
N ALA A 70 -4.00 21.61 -5.51
CA ALA A 70 -4.06 22.80 -6.35
C ALA A 70 -4.79 22.53 -7.67
N ARG A 71 -5.46 23.56 -8.19
CA ARG A 71 -5.98 23.59 -9.55
C ARG A 71 -4.83 23.66 -10.57
N THR A 72 -5.09 23.22 -11.79
CA THR A 72 -4.14 23.30 -12.91
C THR A 72 -3.77 24.74 -13.31
N ASP A 73 -4.57 25.73 -12.91
CA ASP A 73 -4.26 27.16 -13.05
C ASP A 73 -3.36 27.71 -11.92
N GLY A 74 -2.96 26.87 -10.97
CA GLY A 74 -2.08 27.21 -9.85
C GLY A 74 -2.81 27.63 -8.57
N HIS A 75 -4.14 27.75 -8.56
CA HIS A 75 -4.86 28.11 -7.34
C HIS A 75 -4.81 26.95 -6.32
N ALA A 76 -4.20 27.20 -5.16
CA ALA A 76 -4.12 26.21 -4.09
C ALA A 76 -5.48 25.98 -3.41
N LEU A 77 -5.73 24.75 -2.94
CA LEU A 77 -6.90 24.40 -2.13
C LEU A 77 -6.45 23.96 -0.73
N PRO A 78 -6.21 24.89 0.22
CA PRO A 78 -5.68 24.57 1.54
C PRO A 78 -6.55 23.59 2.34
N ALA A 79 -7.88 23.58 2.11
CA ALA A 79 -8.83 22.71 2.80
C ALA A 79 -8.52 21.20 2.65
N LEU A 80 -7.86 20.81 1.56
CA LEU A 80 -7.47 19.42 1.30
C LEU A 80 -6.01 19.13 1.69
N LYS A 81 -5.21 20.12 2.06
CA LYS A 81 -3.82 19.88 2.44
C LYS A 81 -3.79 19.18 3.81
N GLY A 82 -3.12 18.04 3.87
CA GLY A 82 -3.06 17.18 5.06
C GLY A 82 -4.27 16.27 5.24
N ALA A 83 -5.25 16.32 4.33
CA ALA A 83 -6.37 15.38 4.33
C ALA A 83 -5.84 13.93 4.24
N HIS A 84 -6.53 13.03 4.93
CA HIS A 84 -6.20 11.61 4.92
C HIS A 84 -6.62 11.00 3.59
N VAL A 85 -5.77 10.15 3.01
CA VAL A 85 -6.11 9.35 1.84
C VAL A 85 -6.29 7.91 2.32
N ASP A 86 -7.47 7.33 2.13
CA ASP A 86 -7.78 5.96 2.52
C ASP A 86 -8.45 5.19 1.39
N LEU A 87 -8.32 3.86 1.48
CA LEU A 87 -9.06 2.92 0.65
C LEU A 87 -10.03 2.14 1.53
N LEU A 88 -11.32 2.32 1.25
CA LEU A 88 -12.42 1.75 2.03
C LEU A 88 -12.78 0.33 1.55
N GLY A 89 -13.53 -0.41 2.38
CA GLY A 89 -14.04 -1.73 2.02
C GLY A 89 -13.06 -2.88 2.13
N GLN A 90 -12.01 -2.76 2.95
CA GLN A 90 -10.97 -3.77 3.14
C GLN A 90 -10.26 -4.14 1.83
N PRO A 91 -9.61 -3.16 1.17
CA PRO A 91 -8.90 -3.37 -0.08
C PRO A 91 -7.80 -4.41 0.08
N ILE A 92 -7.71 -5.37 -0.83
CA ILE A 92 -6.62 -6.36 -0.87
C ILE A 92 -5.89 -6.27 -2.22
N ILE A 93 -4.58 -6.54 -2.22
CA ILE A 93 -3.84 -6.82 -3.46
C ILE A 93 -4.16 -8.26 -3.84
N GLU A 94 -4.96 -8.44 -4.88
CA GLU A 94 -5.60 -9.71 -5.16
C GLU A 94 -4.87 -10.49 -6.26
N ASN A 95 -3.94 -11.33 -5.82
CA ASN A 95 -3.41 -12.44 -6.61
C ASN A 95 -3.98 -13.77 -6.09
N ARG A 96 -4.26 -14.72 -6.98
CA ARG A 96 -4.56 -16.12 -6.64
C ARG A 96 -3.52 -17.06 -7.23
N ASN A 97 -2.25 -16.89 -6.86
CA ASN A 97 -1.11 -17.67 -7.36
C ASN A 97 -1.10 -17.80 -8.89
N TRP A 98 -1.16 -16.66 -9.55
CA TRP A 98 -1.08 -16.50 -11.01
C TRP A 98 -2.32 -16.94 -11.79
N ASN A 99 -3.40 -17.32 -11.09
CA ASN A 99 -4.68 -17.67 -11.74
C ASN A 99 -5.46 -16.45 -12.24
N LEU A 100 -5.24 -15.27 -11.65
CA LEU A 100 -5.91 -14.02 -12.06
C LEU A 100 -4.98 -13.18 -12.93
N THR A 101 -3.79 -12.87 -12.43
CA THR A 101 -2.77 -12.04 -13.08
C THR A 101 -1.36 -12.52 -12.69
N LEU A 102 -0.34 -12.12 -13.45
CA LEU A 102 1.06 -12.38 -13.11
C LEU A 102 1.48 -11.55 -11.88
N PRO A 103 2.56 -11.95 -11.16
CA PRO A 103 3.13 -11.13 -10.10
C PRO A 103 3.48 -9.71 -10.56
N GLY A 104 3.05 -8.71 -9.80
CA GLY A 104 3.21 -7.30 -10.13
C GLY A 104 2.14 -6.74 -11.07
N PHE A 105 1.06 -7.49 -11.33
CA PHE A 105 -0.07 -7.06 -12.16
C PHE A 105 -1.41 -7.19 -11.43
N GLU A 106 -1.38 -7.38 -10.11
CA GLU A 106 -2.54 -7.52 -9.27
C GLU A 106 -3.35 -6.22 -9.19
N PRO A 107 -4.69 -6.29 -9.32
CA PRO A 107 -5.54 -5.17 -8.94
C PRO A 107 -5.69 -5.07 -7.43
N ILE A 108 -6.03 -3.87 -6.96
CA ILE A 108 -6.47 -3.64 -5.59
C ILE A 108 -8.00 -3.69 -5.57
N VAL A 109 -8.57 -4.62 -4.80
CA VAL A 109 -10.01 -4.87 -4.80
C VAL A 109 -10.55 -4.93 -3.37
N PRO A 110 -11.62 -4.19 -3.02
CA PRO A 110 -12.21 -3.10 -3.80
C PRO A 110 -11.27 -1.89 -3.92
N PHE A 111 -11.47 -1.05 -4.93
CA PHE A 111 -10.85 0.27 -5.01
C PHE A 111 -11.88 1.36 -4.72
N HIS A 112 -12.02 1.73 -3.45
CA HIS A 112 -12.90 2.82 -3.00
C HIS A 112 -12.05 3.88 -2.33
N LEU A 113 -11.71 4.94 -3.08
CA LEU A 113 -10.88 6.03 -2.59
C LEU A 113 -11.71 7.02 -1.78
N ARG A 114 -11.22 7.37 -0.60
CA ARG A 114 -11.72 8.50 0.19
C ARG A 114 -10.57 9.41 0.58
N ILE A 115 -10.73 10.70 0.29
CA ILE A 115 -9.87 11.78 0.78
C ILE A 115 -10.68 12.62 1.75
N ASP A 116 -10.31 12.57 3.03
CA ASP A 116 -11.08 13.13 4.13
C ASP A 116 -10.25 14.16 4.90
N GLY A 117 -10.68 15.42 4.83
CA GLY A 117 -10.11 16.54 5.56
C GLY A 117 -11.16 17.21 6.45
N PRO A 118 -10.76 18.13 7.35
CA PRO A 118 -11.68 18.76 8.30
C PRO A 118 -12.87 19.48 7.65
N ASP A 119 -12.65 20.05 6.47
CA ASP A 119 -13.61 20.92 5.78
C ASP A 119 -14.03 20.37 4.40
N ALA A 120 -13.48 19.23 3.97
CA ALA A 120 -13.71 18.73 2.62
C ALA A 120 -13.56 17.20 2.54
N VAL A 121 -14.44 16.58 1.75
CA VAL A 121 -14.45 15.14 1.48
C VAL A 121 -14.57 14.90 -0.01
N LEU A 122 -13.67 14.07 -0.55
CA LEU A 122 -13.79 13.51 -1.89
C LEU A 122 -13.85 12.00 -1.75
N ASP A 123 -14.88 11.38 -2.30
CA ASP A 123 -15.12 9.95 -2.17
C ASP A 123 -15.51 9.41 -3.54
N ARG A 124 -14.82 8.37 -4.02
CA ARG A 124 -15.14 7.75 -5.30
C ARG A 124 -14.78 6.27 -5.36
N VAL A 125 -15.68 5.51 -5.98
CA VAL A 125 -15.48 4.10 -6.28
C VAL A 125 -14.90 3.92 -7.69
N ALA A 126 -13.99 2.97 -7.85
CA ALA A 126 -13.56 2.43 -9.13
C ALA A 126 -13.87 0.93 -9.18
N PRO A 127 -15.06 0.54 -9.68
CA PRO A 127 -15.36 -0.88 -9.85
C PRO A 127 -14.49 -1.46 -10.97
N LEU A 128 -14.06 -2.72 -10.84
CA LEU A 128 -13.32 -3.42 -11.90
C LEU A 128 -14.11 -3.50 -13.21
N ASN A 129 -15.43 -3.70 -13.11
CA ASN A 129 -16.35 -3.65 -14.24
C ASN A 129 -17.46 -2.64 -13.95
N SER A 130 -17.41 -1.47 -14.59
CA SER A 130 -18.43 -0.43 -14.41
C SER A 130 -19.80 -0.79 -14.96
N ALA A 131 -19.89 -1.75 -15.90
CA ALA A 131 -21.16 -2.23 -16.44
C ALA A 131 -21.85 -3.25 -15.51
N ASP A 132 -21.08 -3.97 -14.71
CA ASP A 132 -21.56 -4.85 -13.64
C ASP A 132 -20.62 -4.81 -12.43
N PRO A 133 -20.78 -3.82 -11.53
CA PRO A 133 -19.93 -3.68 -10.35
C PRO A 133 -20.01 -4.85 -9.37
N SER A 134 -21.01 -5.73 -9.52
CA SER A 134 -21.21 -6.90 -8.68
C SER A 134 -20.56 -8.17 -9.25
N GLN A 135 -19.97 -8.08 -10.44
CA GLN A 135 -19.36 -9.21 -11.12
C GLN A 135 -18.30 -9.88 -10.20
N PRO A 136 -18.41 -11.19 -9.95
CA PRO A 136 -17.39 -11.90 -9.21
C PRO A 136 -16.03 -11.81 -9.89
N LEU A 137 -14.99 -11.55 -9.11
CA LEU A 137 -13.63 -11.31 -9.60
C LEU A 137 -13.11 -12.37 -10.59
N TRP A 138 -13.34 -13.66 -10.32
CA TRP A 138 -12.88 -14.76 -11.19
C TRP A 138 -13.63 -14.86 -12.53
N GLN A 139 -14.64 -14.01 -12.75
CA GLN A 139 -15.35 -13.88 -14.02
C GLN A 139 -14.97 -12.60 -14.77
N VAL A 140 -14.23 -11.69 -14.12
CA VAL A 140 -13.73 -10.45 -14.74
C VAL A 140 -12.70 -10.83 -15.80
N SER A 141 -12.78 -10.21 -16.98
CA SER A 141 -11.82 -10.47 -18.06
C SER A 141 -10.41 -10.01 -17.68
N GLN A 142 -9.39 -10.70 -18.19
CA GLN A 142 -7.99 -10.32 -17.99
C GLN A 142 -7.71 -8.85 -18.34
N THR A 143 -8.28 -8.33 -19.43
CA THR A 143 -8.12 -6.92 -19.83
C THR A 143 -8.56 -5.95 -18.73
N LEU A 144 -9.73 -6.16 -18.13
CA LEU A 144 -10.22 -5.33 -17.03
C LEU A 144 -9.36 -5.46 -15.75
N LEU A 145 -8.84 -6.66 -15.47
CA LEU A 145 -7.91 -6.86 -14.35
C LEU A 145 -6.61 -6.09 -14.57
N GLU A 146 -6.05 -6.15 -15.78
CA GLU A 146 -4.80 -5.45 -16.14
C GLU A 146 -4.99 -3.93 -16.24
N GLU A 147 -6.17 -3.44 -16.66
CA GLU A 147 -6.47 -2.00 -16.74
C GLU A 147 -6.41 -1.30 -15.38
N GLN A 148 -6.82 -1.98 -14.29
CA GLN A 148 -6.76 -1.45 -12.91
C GLN A 148 -5.65 -2.09 -12.07
N GLY A 149 -4.91 -3.03 -12.65
CA GLY A 149 -3.79 -3.72 -12.03
C GLY A 149 -2.54 -2.86 -11.94
N ALA A 150 -1.57 -3.35 -11.17
CA ALA A 150 -0.21 -2.86 -11.26
C ALA A 150 0.37 -3.08 -12.68
N GLN A 151 1.35 -2.25 -13.05
CA GLN A 151 2.02 -2.28 -14.36
C GLN A 151 3.42 -2.92 -14.26
N GLY A 152 3.53 -4.01 -13.49
CA GLY A 152 4.78 -4.71 -13.22
C GLY A 152 5.49 -4.26 -11.93
N MET A 153 6.51 -5.04 -11.55
CA MET A 153 7.44 -4.74 -10.45
C MET A 153 8.76 -4.24 -11.01
N GLU A 154 9.02 -2.93 -10.89
CA GLU A 154 10.23 -2.30 -11.45
C GLU A 154 11.27 -2.02 -10.36
N TYR A 155 12.53 -2.35 -10.63
CA TYR A 155 13.63 -2.12 -9.67
C TYR A 155 14.12 -0.67 -9.77
N GLU A 156 13.74 0.16 -8.78
CA GLU A 156 13.94 1.61 -8.81
C GLU A 156 14.41 2.18 -7.46
N PRO A 157 15.66 1.89 -7.06
CA PRO A 157 16.20 2.36 -5.78
C PRO A 157 16.23 3.88 -5.65
N ALA A 158 16.39 4.63 -6.74
CA ALA A 158 16.37 6.09 -6.72
C ALA A 158 14.97 6.64 -6.39
N THR A 159 13.93 6.09 -7.01
CA THR A 159 12.54 6.47 -6.74
C THR A 159 12.17 6.22 -5.27
N VAL A 160 12.59 5.07 -4.73
CA VAL A 160 12.37 4.73 -3.31
C VAL A 160 13.18 5.63 -2.39
N GLY A 161 14.48 5.81 -2.65
CA GLY A 161 15.37 6.61 -1.82
C GLY A 161 14.93 8.07 -1.72
N ASP A 162 14.49 8.68 -2.83
CA ASP A 162 13.97 10.05 -2.85
C ASP A 162 12.66 10.18 -2.06
N ALA A 163 11.81 9.14 -2.05
CA ALA A 163 10.52 9.18 -1.40
C ALA A 163 10.59 8.88 0.11
N THR A 164 11.49 7.99 0.51
CA THR A 164 11.52 7.42 1.87
C THR A 164 12.75 7.84 2.67
N GLY A 165 13.83 8.25 2.00
CA GLY A 165 15.15 8.44 2.58
C GLY A 165 15.95 7.14 2.78
N GLU A 166 15.40 5.98 2.41
CA GLU A 166 16.10 4.69 2.47
C GLU A 166 16.92 4.44 1.19
N TRP A 167 18.23 4.62 1.29
CA TRP A 167 19.17 4.45 0.17
C TRP A 167 20.00 3.17 0.25
N ASP A 168 20.07 2.57 1.44
CA ASP A 168 20.83 1.34 1.69
C ASP A 168 19.96 0.33 2.45
N PRO A 169 19.15 -0.46 1.73
CA PRO A 169 18.31 -1.50 2.32
C PRO A 169 19.09 -2.50 3.19
N LEU A 170 20.34 -2.82 2.83
CA LEU A 170 21.16 -3.75 3.60
C LEU A 170 21.57 -3.14 4.94
N ALA A 171 21.93 -1.86 4.97
CA ALA A 171 22.20 -1.14 6.21
C ALA A 171 20.96 -1.09 7.10
N THR A 172 19.77 -0.83 6.53
CA THR A 172 18.49 -0.84 7.27
C THR A 172 18.25 -2.17 7.97
N VAL A 173 18.36 -3.31 7.26
CA VAL A 173 18.14 -4.63 7.86
C VAL A 173 19.22 -4.99 8.88
N THR A 174 20.47 -4.58 8.64
CA THR A 174 21.59 -4.81 9.58
C THR A 174 21.37 -4.05 10.89
N GLN A 175 20.96 -2.79 10.81
CA GLN A 175 20.64 -1.99 12.00
C GLN A 175 19.41 -2.54 12.74
N ARG A 176 18.38 -2.97 11.99
CA ARG A 176 17.18 -3.59 12.56
C ARG A 176 17.54 -4.86 13.31
N LEU A 177 18.36 -5.74 12.74
CA LEU A 177 18.81 -6.98 13.37
C LEU A 177 19.48 -6.71 14.73
N ALA A 178 20.45 -5.79 14.76
CA ALA A 178 21.13 -5.42 16.00
C ALA A 178 20.16 -4.86 17.06
N THR A 179 19.18 -4.07 16.62
CA THR A 179 18.15 -3.50 17.51
C THR A 179 17.26 -4.58 18.11
N LEU A 180 16.78 -5.52 17.28
CA LEU A 180 15.90 -6.60 17.76
C LEU A 180 16.65 -7.58 18.68
N GLN A 181 17.94 -7.83 18.45
CA GLN A 181 18.78 -8.61 19.36
C GLN A 181 18.85 -7.95 20.75
N HIS A 182 19.01 -6.63 20.80
CA HIS A 182 18.97 -5.90 22.06
C HIS A 182 17.59 -5.93 22.72
N ASP A 183 16.51 -5.81 21.94
CA ASP A 183 15.14 -5.94 22.45
C ASP A 183 14.89 -7.33 23.05
N LEU A 184 15.44 -8.38 22.44
CA LEU A 184 15.30 -9.77 22.90
C LEU A 184 15.98 -10.01 24.26
N GLU A 185 17.14 -9.39 24.52
CA GLU A 185 17.83 -9.47 25.81
C GLU A 185 17.01 -8.87 26.96
N ARG A 186 16.15 -7.89 26.64
CA ARG A 186 15.39 -7.10 27.61
C ARG A 186 13.94 -7.56 27.77
N THR A 187 13.47 -8.41 26.87
CA THR A 187 12.09 -8.89 26.85
C THR A 187 11.95 -10.15 27.71
N HIS A 188 11.02 -10.12 28.65
CA HIS A 188 10.70 -11.26 29.52
C HIS A 188 9.35 -11.93 29.19
N ASP A 189 8.54 -11.30 28.33
CA ASP A 189 7.29 -11.88 27.85
C ASP A 189 7.57 -13.01 26.84
N ALA A 190 7.08 -14.21 27.12
CA ALA A 190 7.40 -15.38 26.31
C ALA A 190 6.92 -15.26 24.86
N ILE A 191 5.75 -14.65 24.62
CA ILE A 191 5.19 -14.49 23.28
C ILE A 191 6.01 -13.48 22.48
N ALA A 192 6.32 -12.33 23.07
CA ALA A 192 7.15 -11.30 22.45
C ALA A 192 8.57 -11.81 22.19
N ARG A 193 9.14 -12.63 23.08
CA ARG A 193 10.44 -13.29 22.84
C ARG A 193 10.39 -14.20 21.61
N THR A 194 9.40 -15.08 21.50
CA THR A 194 9.24 -15.96 20.33
C THR A 194 9.04 -15.16 19.05
N ALA A 195 8.30 -14.04 19.11
CA ALA A 195 8.13 -13.16 17.95
C ALA A 195 9.44 -12.49 17.52
N LEU A 196 10.22 -11.98 18.49
CA LEU A 196 11.54 -11.39 18.23
C LEU A 196 12.52 -12.43 17.66
N GLU A 197 12.56 -13.64 18.22
CA GLU A 197 13.41 -14.74 17.73
C GLU A 197 13.09 -15.08 16.27
N GLY A 198 11.80 -15.16 15.91
CA GLY A 198 11.37 -15.38 14.53
C GLY A 198 11.84 -14.26 13.58
N ARG A 199 11.60 -12.99 13.94
CA ARG A 199 12.06 -11.83 13.15
C ARG A 199 13.58 -11.80 12.99
N ILE A 200 14.32 -12.07 14.06
CA ILE A 200 15.80 -12.12 14.05
C ILE A 200 16.30 -13.22 13.11
N ALA A 201 15.67 -14.40 13.12
CA ALA A 201 16.03 -15.49 12.20
C ALA A 201 15.87 -15.07 10.72
N GLU A 202 14.77 -14.40 10.38
CA GLU A 202 14.54 -13.90 9.02
C GLU A 202 15.55 -12.82 8.61
N LEU A 203 15.89 -11.91 9.51
CA LEU A 203 16.89 -10.87 9.26
C LEU A 203 18.31 -11.44 9.14
N HIS A 204 18.62 -12.58 9.76
CA HIS A 204 19.90 -13.26 9.55
C HIS A 204 20.05 -13.75 8.10
N TYR A 205 19.00 -14.27 7.47
CA TYR A 205 19.02 -14.61 6.04
C TYR A 205 19.24 -13.36 5.18
N ALA A 206 18.55 -12.27 5.49
CA ALA A 206 18.68 -10.99 4.78
C ALA A 206 20.12 -10.43 4.84
N VAL A 207 20.73 -10.39 6.03
CA VAL A 207 22.08 -9.85 6.23
C VAL A 207 23.16 -10.75 5.61
N ALA A 208 22.95 -12.07 5.62
CA ALA A 208 23.90 -13.02 5.04
C ALA A 208 23.97 -12.95 3.51
N ASN A 209 22.92 -12.46 2.84
CA ASN A 209 22.84 -12.36 1.40
C ASN A 209 22.18 -11.03 0.96
N PRO A 210 22.96 -10.05 0.48
CA PRO A 210 22.44 -8.78 -0.03
C PRO A 210 21.45 -8.91 -1.20
N ASN A 211 21.47 -10.05 -1.90
CA ASN A 211 20.54 -10.36 -2.98
C ASN A 211 19.29 -11.14 -2.49
N ASP A 212 19.12 -11.33 -1.19
CA ASP A 212 17.92 -11.94 -0.64
C ASP A 212 16.70 -11.06 -0.92
N ARG A 213 15.55 -11.68 -1.16
CA ARG A 213 14.29 -10.95 -1.39
C ARG A 213 13.97 -10.01 -0.22
N ARG A 214 14.31 -10.37 1.02
CA ARG A 214 14.11 -9.53 2.21
C ARG A 214 14.85 -8.19 2.18
N VAL A 215 15.85 -8.07 1.29
CA VAL A 215 16.60 -6.83 1.03
C VAL A 215 16.14 -6.20 -0.28
N LEU A 216 16.14 -6.96 -1.37
CA LEU A 216 15.91 -6.43 -2.73
C LEU A 216 14.51 -5.82 -2.92
N VAL A 217 13.48 -6.39 -2.29
CA VAL A 217 12.09 -5.94 -2.51
C VAL A 217 11.79 -4.54 -1.99
N ARG A 218 12.66 -4.01 -1.12
CA ARG A 218 12.63 -2.60 -0.69
C ARG A 218 12.93 -1.63 -1.84
N ASN A 219 13.48 -2.09 -2.95
CA ASN A 219 13.76 -1.25 -4.12
C ASN A 219 12.74 -1.43 -5.25
N PHE A 220 11.76 -2.32 -5.11
CA PHE A 220 10.71 -2.49 -6.13
C PHE A 220 9.61 -1.45 -5.99
N VAL A 221 9.06 -1.07 -7.14
CA VAL A 221 7.94 -0.15 -7.29
C VAL A 221 6.91 -0.78 -8.24
N GLU A 222 5.66 -0.84 -7.80
CA GLU A 222 4.49 -1.22 -8.60
C GLU A 222 3.66 0.01 -8.88
N ARG A 223 3.36 0.27 -10.16
CA ARG A 223 2.61 1.44 -10.60
C ARG A 223 1.18 1.10 -10.95
N PHE A 224 0.27 1.94 -10.50
CA PHE A 224 -1.15 1.89 -10.78
C PHE A 224 -1.55 3.18 -11.47
N GLY A 225 -2.44 3.08 -12.45
CA GLY A 225 -2.91 4.26 -13.17
C GLY A 225 -4.17 3.96 -13.98
N PHE A 226 -5.33 4.43 -13.51
CA PHE A 226 -6.61 4.17 -14.17
C PHE A 226 -7.65 5.27 -13.90
N ASP A 227 -8.74 5.21 -14.67
CA ASP A 227 -9.85 6.12 -14.55
C ASP A 227 -10.91 5.56 -13.59
N MET A 228 -11.20 6.32 -12.55
CA MET A 228 -12.26 6.02 -11.60
C MET A 228 -13.58 6.52 -12.18
N THR A 229 -14.50 5.60 -12.48
CA THR A 229 -15.76 5.89 -13.17
C THR A 229 -17.00 5.60 -12.34
N GLY A 230 -16.85 5.06 -11.13
CA GLY A 230 -17.97 4.78 -10.23
C GLY A 230 -18.55 6.03 -9.57
N GLN A 231 -19.48 5.81 -8.65
CA GLN A 231 -20.15 6.87 -7.88
C GLN A 231 -19.13 7.78 -7.19
N ALA A 232 -19.35 9.09 -7.31
CA ALA A 232 -18.52 10.12 -6.70
C ALA A 232 -19.35 11.00 -5.76
N VAL A 233 -18.76 11.39 -4.64
CA VAL A 233 -19.29 12.35 -3.68
C VAL A 233 -18.21 13.41 -3.41
N VAL A 234 -18.62 14.67 -3.43
CA VAL A 234 -17.76 15.83 -3.14
C VAL A 234 -18.48 16.72 -2.15
N GLU A 235 -17.81 17.01 -1.03
CA GLU A 235 -18.27 17.93 0.00
C GLU A 235 -17.16 18.95 0.28
N GLY A 236 -17.54 20.22 0.52
CA GLY A 236 -16.58 21.27 0.88
C GLY A 236 -15.70 21.81 -0.26
N VAL A 237 -15.84 21.29 -1.48
CA VAL A 237 -15.16 21.81 -2.68
C VAL A 237 -16.16 22.00 -3.81
N GLU A 238 -16.35 23.25 -4.24
CA GLU A 238 -17.31 23.59 -5.28
C GLU A 238 -16.77 23.35 -6.69
N GLY A 239 -17.67 22.98 -7.60
CA GLY A 239 -17.42 22.94 -9.04
C GLY A 239 -16.68 21.71 -9.56
N LEU A 240 -16.37 20.70 -8.72
CA LEU A 240 -15.80 19.44 -9.21
C LEU A 240 -16.86 18.62 -9.96
N ASP A 241 -16.46 18.04 -11.10
CA ASP A 241 -17.31 17.16 -11.89
C ASP A 241 -17.33 15.76 -11.27
N THR A 242 -18.53 15.33 -10.87
CA THR A 242 -18.79 14.00 -10.29
C THR A 242 -19.19 12.95 -11.33
N THR A 243 -19.39 13.37 -12.58
CA THR A 243 -19.82 12.52 -13.70
C THR A 243 -18.66 12.14 -14.62
N ALA A 244 -17.73 13.06 -14.90
CA ALA A 244 -16.51 12.74 -15.64
C ALA A 244 -15.58 11.83 -14.81
N PRO A 245 -14.76 10.98 -15.45
CA PRO A 245 -13.82 10.12 -14.74
C PRO A 245 -12.79 10.92 -13.92
N TRP A 246 -12.40 10.41 -12.76
CA TRP A 246 -11.24 10.92 -12.03
C TRP A 246 -10.04 10.04 -12.31
N ARG A 247 -8.91 10.63 -12.69
CA ARG A 247 -7.69 9.87 -12.97
C ARG A 247 -6.88 9.73 -11.70
N ILE A 248 -6.58 8.49 -11.31
CA ILE A 248 -5.70 8.16 -10.18
C ILE A 248 -4.42 7.55 -10.72
N ASP A 249 -3.27 8.04 -10.28
CA ASP A 249 -1.95 7.51 -10.61
C ASP A 249 -1.11 7.44 -9.35
N PHE A 250 -0.59 6.27 -9.01
CA PHE A 250 0.25 6.09 -7.82
C PHE A 250 1.18 4.92 -7.98
N TRP A 251 2.11 4.81 -7.05
CA TRP A 251 2.89 3.60 -6.88
C TRP A 251 2.90 3.13 -5.43
N LEU A 252 3.09 1.82 -5.29
CA LEU A 252 3.35 1.09 -4.06
C LEU A 252 4.76 0.53 -4.15
N GLY A 253 5.57 0.69 -3.11
CA GLY A 253 6.97 0.26 -3.16
C GLY A 253 7.63 0.37 -1.80
N SER A 254 8.96 0.18 -1.74
CA SER A 254 9.66 0.13 -0.45
C SER A 254 9.07 -0.93 0.50
N TRP A 255 8.76 -2.11 -0.06
CA TRP A 255 8.18 -3.20 0.72
C TRP A 255 9.18 -3.70 1.76
N ASP A 256 8.82 -3.56 3.04
CA ASP A 256 9.57 -4.09 4.17
C ASP A 256 8.90 -5.37 4.69
N PRO A 257 9.43 -6.56 4.37
CA PRO A 257 8.82 -7.82 4.79
C PRO A 257 8.96 -8.12 6.29
N ASP A 258 9.91 -7.48 6.99
CA ASP A 258 9.98 -7.55 8.46
C ASP A 258 8.95 -6.63 9.11
N LEU A 259 8.62 -5.49 8.53
CA LEU A 259 7.66 -4.56 9.16
C LEU A 259 6.23 -4.68 8.61
N LEU A 260 6.05 -5.44 7.52
CA LEU A 260 4.79 -5.56 6.79
C LEU A 260 4.22 -4.19 6.39
N CYS A 261 5.12 -3.34 5.90
CA CYS A 261 4.86 -1.95 5.54
C CYS A 261 5.41 -1.65 4.15
N LEU A 262 4.79 -0.70 3.45
CA LEU A 262 5.21 -0.17 2.16
C LEU A 262 4.90 1.31 2.08
N TYR A 263 5.54 2.00 1.15
CA TYR A 263 5.29 3.39 0.85
C TYR A 263 4.34 3.55 -0.33
N MET A 264 3.43 4.50 -0.22
CA MET A 264 2.54 4.92 -1.30
C MET A 264 2.86 6.36 -1.68
N LYS A 265 2.91 6.65 -2.98
CA LYS A 265 3.01 8.03 -3.49
C LYS A 265 2.29 8.15 -4.83
N GLY A 266 1.53 9.22 -4.99
CA GLY A 266 0.74 9.40 -6.20
C GLY A 266 0.02 10.74 -6.28
N ALA A 267 -0.88 10.81 -7.24
CA ALA A 267 -1.76 11.94 -7.43
C ALA A 267 -3.16 11.52 -7.90
N LEU A 268 -4.17 12.25 -7.43
CA LEU A 268 -5.53 12.23 -7.97
C LEU A 268 -5.76 13.48 -8.80
N ASN A 269 -6.34 13.30 -9.99
CA ASN A 269 -6.71 14.37 -10.90
C ASN A 269 -8.23 14.37 -11.11
N VAL A 270 -8.87 15.45 -10.67
CA VAL A 270 -10.33 15.60 -10.65
C VAL A 270 -10.75 16.76 -11.56
N PRO A 271 -11.55 16.53 -12.60
CA PRO A 271 -12.05 17.60 -13.45
C PRO A 271 -13.02 18.53 -12.69
N TYR A 272 -13.04 19.81 -13.09
CA TYR A 272 -14.13 20.74 -12.79
C TYR A 272 -15.22 20.63 -13.84
N ALA A 273 -16.47 20.79 -13.44
CA ALA A 273 -17.59 20.96 -14.37
C ALA A 273 -17.42 22.29 -15.11
N ASP A 274 -17.77 22.29 -16.41
CA ASP A 274 -17.75 23.49 -17.25
C ASP A 274 -18.75 24.57 -16.79
#